data_AF-A0A2W4LUH8-F1
#
_entry.id   AF-A0A2W4LUH8-F1
#
_cell.length_a   1.000
_cell.length_b   1.000
_cell.length_c   1.000
_cell.angle_alpha   90.00
_cell.angle_beta   90.00
_cell.angle_gamma   90.00
#
_symmetry.space_group_name_H-M   'P 1'
#
loop_
_entity.id
_entity.type
_entity.pdbx_description
1 polymer ?
#
loop_
_entity_poly.entity_id
_entity_poly.type
_entity_poly.pdbx_seq_one_letter_code
_entity_poly.pdbx_strand_id
1 'polypeptide(L)'
;AFAETRPVDIPRVALVDFDNDCVGTALAVMDAMFARYRELVDSGLEDEARRYELFGVRPDTSNTLRDVSVTPLGDKKLDLGVNPRLVFNLRRALDNAWTRWNLPLEWVPRAQQWCRNVRIVVTGGFDAAKIRHFEDLGVPADIYGVGSSLFSNSDEAGTNNDFTADIVRVKVGGEWYDLSKVGRRPCDNPDLVRIQ
;
A
#
# COMPACT_ATOMS: atom_id res chain seq x y z
N ALA A 1 -3.58 3.12 -22.93
CA ALA A 1 -3.18 4.51 -22.61
C ALA A 1 -1.97 4.65 -21.66
N PHE A 2 -2.08 4.38 -20.34
CA PHE A 2 -0.94 4.60 -19.42
C PHE A 2 0.25 3.68 -19.72
N ALA A 3 0.03 2.36 -19.83
CA ALA A 3 1.08 1.39 -20.13
C ALA A 3 1.82 1.70 -21.44
N GLU A 4 1.09 2.09 -22.50
CA GLU A 4 1.64 2.44 -23.82
C GLU A 4 2.60 3.64 -23.78
N THR A 5 2.33 4.65 -22.94
CA THR A 5 2.98 5.96 -23.02
C THR A 5 4.04 6.21 -21.97
N ARG A 6 4.22 5.28 -21.02
CA ARG A 6 5.22 5.42 -19.94
C ARG A 6 6.48 4.61 -20.24
N PRO A 7 7.67 5.13 -19.89
CA PRO A 7 8.92 4.37 -19.95
C PRO A 7 8.82 3.04 -19.19
N VAL A 8 9.53 1.99 -19.65
CA VAL A 8 9.45 0.61 -19.11
C VAL A 8 9.87 0.50 -17.63
N ASP A 9 10.71 1.40 -17.14
CA ASP A 9 11.21 1.46 -15.76
C ASP A 9 10.16 1.96 -14.76
N ILE A 10 9.10 2.62 -15.23
CA ILE A 10 8.00 3.08 -14.38
C ILE A 10 7.06 1.92 -14.04
N PRO A 11 6.86 1.54 -12.77
CA PRO A 11 5.96 0.45 -12.41
C PRO A 11 4.50 0.73 -12.81
N ARG A 12 3.80 -0.29 -13.35
CA ARG A 12 2.36 -0.21 -13.66
C ARG A 12 1.56 -0.73 -12.46
N VAL A 13 0.92 0.17 -11.72
CA VAL A 13 0.00 -0.18 -10.63
C VAL A 13 -1.42 0.21 -11.01
N ALA A 14 -2.33 -0.76 -11.09
CA ALA A 14 -3.73 -0.50 -11.42
C ALA A 14 -4.56 -0.28 -10.15
N LEU A 15 -5.30 0.83 -10.07
CA LEU A 15 -6.35 1.02 -9.06
C LEU A 15 -7.58 0.21 -9.49
N VAL A 16 -8.06 -0.72 -8.65
CA VAL A 16 -9.04 -1.75 -9.08
C VAL A 16 -10.38 -1.68 -8.37
N ASP A 17 -10.57 -0.77 -7.42
CA ASP A 17 -11.77 -0.70 -6.57
C ASP A 17 -12.90 0.20 -7.11
N PHE A 18 -12.72 0.83 -8.28
CA PHE A 18 -13.67 1.81 -8.84
C PHE A 18 -15.10 1.26 -8.97
N ASP A 19 -15.26 0.04 -9.48
CA ASP A 19 -16.56 -0.60 -9.70
C ASP A 19 -17.05 -1.42 -8.48
N ASN A 20 -16.36 -1.30 -7.33
CA ASN A 20 -16.58 -2.13 -6.14
C ASN A 20 -16.41 -3.65 -6.38
N ASP A 21 -15.66 -4.02 -7.42
CA ASP A 21 -15.26 -5.39 -7.74
C ASP A 21 -13.77 -5.43 -8.05
N CYS A 22 -12.95 -5.41 -7.00
CA CYS A 22 -11.49 -5.43 -7.14
C CYS A 22 -11.02 -6.66 -7.91
N VAL A 23 -11.67 -7.82 -7.69
CA VAL A 23 -11.29 -9.07 -8.35
C VAL A 23 -11.64 -8.99 -9.84
N GLY A 24 -12.88 -8.65 -10.19
CA GLY A 24 -13.30 -8.52 -11.58
C GLY A 24 -12.45 -7.52 -12.35
N THR A 25 -12.23 -6.33 -11.79
CA THR A 25 -11.44 -5.28 -12.43
C THR A 25 -9.96 -5.68 -12.56
N ALA A 26 -9.35 -6.29 -11.54
CA ALA A 26 -7.98 -6.79 -11.63
C ALA A 26 -7.83 -7.81 -12.77
N LEU A 27 -8.77 -8.75 -12.89
CA LEU A 27 -8.75 -9.76 -13.93
C LEU A 27 -8.92 -9.15 -15.33
N ALA A 28 -9.82 -8.18 -15.49
CA ALA A 28 -10.00 -7.47 -16.76
C ALA A 28 -8.73 -6.71 -17.19
N VAL A 29 -8.03 -6.07 -16.25
CA VAL A 29 -6.74 -5.41 -16.51
C VAL A 29 -5.69 -6.43 -16.92
N MET A 30 -5.59 -7.56 -16.20
CA MET A 30 -4.64 -8.62 -16.54
C MET A 30 -4.88 -9.20 -17.94
N ASP A 31 -6.14 -9.46 -18.30
CA ASP A 31 -6.51 -10.00 -19.61
C ASP A 31 -6.07 -9.04 -20.73
N ALA A 32 -6.35 -7.74 -20.59
CA ALA A 32 -5.98 -6.73 -21.56
C ALA A 32 -4.45 -6.54 -21.67
N MET A 33 -3.75 -6.48 -20.54
CA MET A 33 -2.30 -6.30 -20.53
C MET A 33 -1.56 -7.53 -21.05
N PHE A 34 -1.96 -8.74 -20.63
CA PHE A 34 -1.32 -9.96 -21.06
C PHE A 34 -1.53 -10.22 -22.56
N ALA A 35 -2.72 -9.93 -23.11
CA ALA A 35 -2.97 -10.05 -24.54
C ALA A 35 -1.96 -9.22 -25.36
N ARG A 36 -1.73 -7.96 -24.94
CA ARG A 36 -0.78 -7.07 -25.62
C ARG A 36 0.67 -7.45 -25.37
N TYR A 37 1.00 -7.90 -24.15
CA TYR A 37 2.31 -8.47 -23.82
C TYR A 37 2.65 -9.62 -24.78
N ARG A 38 1.74 -10.59 -24.92
CA ARG A 38 1.92 -11.74 -25.79
C ARG A 38 2.08 -11.34 -27.26
N GLU A 39 1.21 -10.48 -27.78
CA GLU A 39 1.26 -10.02 -29.17
C GLU A 39 2.64 -9.44 -29.53
N LEU A 40 3.23 -8.64 -28.63
CA LEU A 40 4.54 -8.04 -28.82
C LEU A 40 5.66 -9.07 -28.72
N VAL A 41 5.59 -10.01 -27.77
CA VAL A 41 6.56 -11.10 -27.65
C VAL A 41 6.54 -12.00 -28.88
N ASP A 42 5.34 -12.44 -29.33
CA ASP A 42 5.17 -13.26 -30.52
C ASP A 42 5.69 -12.54 -31.79
N SER A 43 5.72 -11.20 -31.77
CA SER A 43 6.28 -10.35 -32.84
C SER A 43 7.78 -10.05 -32.68
N GLY A 44 8.46 -10.62 -31.67
CA GLY A 44 9.88 -10.39 -31.40
C GLY A 44 10.21 -9.04 -30.76
N LEU A 45 9.21 -8.30 -30.27
CA LEU A 45 9.34 -6.97 -29.65
C LEU A 45 9.36 -7.07 -28.12
N GLU A 46 10.28 -7.87 -27.56
CA GLU A 46 10.30 -8.16 -26.12
C GLU A 46 10.50 -6.90 -25.25
N ASP A 47 11.35 -5.97 -25.66
CA ASP A 47 11.58 -4.72 -24.91
C ASP A 47 10.31 -3.87 -24.79
N GLU A 48 9.50 -3.84 -25.86
CA GLU A 48 8.23 -3.11 -25.85
C GLU A 48 7.17 -3.88 -25.05
N ALA A 49 7.18 -5.21 -25.10
CA ALA A 49 6.27 -6.05 -24.33
C ALA A 49 6.36 -5.77 -22.82
N ARG A 50 7.55 -5.43 -22.30
CA ARG A 50 7.76 -5.08 -20.89
C ARG A 50 6.89 -3.93 -20.39
N ARG A 51 6.41 -3.04 -21.28
CA ARG A 51 5.43 -2.00 -20.91
C ARG A 51 4.11 -2.55 -20.39
N TYR A 52 3.81 -3.80 -20.74
CA TYR A 52 2.60 -4.53 -20.40
C TYR A 52 2.84 -5.59 -19.33
N GLU A 53 3.97 -5.54 -18.62
CA GLU A 53 4.13 -6.24 -17.36
C GLU A 53 3.43 -5.44 -16.26
N LEU A 54 2.33 -5.99 -15.74
CA LEU A 54 1.58 -5.39 -14.64
C LEU A 54 2.39 -5.57 -13.35
N PHE A 55 2.90 -4.47 -12.78
CA PHE A 55 3.67 -4.55 -11.55
C PHE A 55 2.78 -4.91 -10.36
N GLY A 56 1.57 -4.35 -10.28
CA GLY A 56 0.64 -4.72 -9.24
C GLY A 56 -0.76 -4.14 -9.37
N VAL A 57 -1.64 -4.57 -8.49
CA VAL A 57 -2.99 -4.04 -8.32
C VAL A 57 -3.11 -3.37 -6.96
N ARG A 58 -3.89 -2.30 -6.88
CA ARG A 58 -4.12 -1.51 -5.68
C ARG A 58 -5.61 -1.48 -5.35
N PRO A 59 -6.09 -2.37 -4.46
CA PRO A 59 -7.40 -2.17 -3.83
C PRO A 59 -7.30 -1.00 -2.83
N ASP A 60 -8.24 -0.05 -2.92
CA ASP A 60 -8.37 1.10 -2.00
C ASP A 60 -9.81 1.26 -1.46
N THR A 61 -10.53 0.14 -1.37
CA THR A 61 -11.94 0.12 -0.96
C THR A 61 -12.17 0.84 0.38
N SER A 62 -13.12 1.78 0.39
CA SER A 62 -13.51 2.55 1.58
C SER A 62 -13.85 1.64 2.77
N ASN A 63 -13.47 2.06 3.99
CA ASN A 63 -13.81 1.38 5.25
C ASN A 63 -15.32 1.35 5.55
N THR A 64 -16.15 2.02 4.75
CA THR A 64 -17.62 1.99 4.83
C THR A 64 -18.27 1.08 3.79
N LEU A 65 -17.48 0.50 2.88
CA LEU A 65 -17.96 -0.25 1.72
C LEU A 65 -17.43 -1.69 1.76
N ARG A 66 -18.27 -2.65 1.36
CA ARG A 66 -17.88 -4.05 1.15
C ARG A 66 -17.65 -4.28 -0.33
N ASP A 67 -16.47 -4.76 -0.69
CA ASP A 67 -16.20 -5.25 -2.05
C ASP A 67 -17.09 -6.47 -2.37
N VAL A 68 -17.58 -6.58 -3.60
CA VAL A 68 -18.51 -7.65 -3.98
C VAL A 68 -17.90 -9.05 -3.88
N SER A 69 -16.56 -9.17 -3.99
CA SER A 69 -15.87 -10.45 -3.85
C SER A 69 -15.84 -10.96 -2.41
N VAL A 70 -16.14 -10.11 -1.42
CA VAL A 70 -16.14 -10.47 0.01
C VAL A 70 -17.54 -10.95 0.41
N THR A 71 -17.66 -12.25 0.70
CA THR A 71 -18.90 -12.83 1.24
C THR A 71 -19.22 -12.22 2.62
N PRO A 72 -20.42 -11.73 2.91
CA PRO A 72 -20.72 -11.16 4.23
C PRO A 72 -20.64 -12.21 5.35
N LEU A 73 -19.95 -11.86 6.43
CA LEU A 73 -20.05 -12.56 7.72
C LEU A 73 -21.01 -11.84 8.68
N GLY A 74 -21.40 -10.60 8.37
CA GLY A 74 -22.29 -9.79 9.20
C GLY A 74 -21.57 -8.92 10.22
N ASP A 75 -20.25 -9.04 10.32
CA ASP A 75 -19.40 -8.13 11.10
C ASP A 75 -18.75 -7.10 10.16
N LYS A 76 -19.14 -5.83 10.32
CA LYS A 76 -18.60 -4.71 9.52
C LYS A 76 -17.08 -4.61 9.59
N LYS A 77 -16.45 -4.94 10.73
CA LYS A 77 -14.99 -4.87 10.87
C LYS A 77 -14.27 -5.92 10.02
N LEU A 78 -14.93 -7.04 9.73
CA LEU A 78 -14.37 -8.15 8.97
C LEU A 78 -14.77 -8.10 7.49
N ASP A 79 -15.85 -7.38 7.16
CA ASP A 79 -16.40 -7.33 5.81
C ASP A 79 -15.99 -6.07 5.03
N LEU A 80 -15.83 -4.91 5.68
CA LEU A 80 -15.67 -3.63 4.99
C LEU A 80 -14.20 -3.28 4.72
N GLY A 81 -14.00 -2.39 3.74
CA GLY A 81 -12.72 -1.86 3.31
C GLY A 81 -11.75 -2.91 2.78
N VAL A 82 -10.49 -2.50 2.65
CA VAL A 82 -9.40 -3.43 2.34
C VAL A 82 -9.11 -4.29 3.56
N ASN A 83 -9.59 -5.53 3.52
CA ASN A 83 -9.49 -6.54 4.58
C ASN A 83 -8.75 -7.81 4.10
N PRO A 84 -8.31 -8.70 5.02
CA PRO A 84 -7.59 -9.92 4.67
C PRO A 84 -8.27 -10.78 3.60
N ARG A 85 -9.60 -10.92 3.67
CA ARG A 85 -10.37 -11.82 2.80
C ARG A 85 -10.39 -11.31 1.36
N LEU A 86 -10.56 -10.00 1.17
CA LEU A 86 -10.43 -9.36 -0.14
C LEU A 86 -9.05 -9.67 -0.75
N VAL A 87 -7.99 -9.53 0.03
CA VAL A 87 -6.62 -9.73 -0.47
C VAL A 87 -6.33 -11.20 -0.80
N PHE A 88 -6.81 -12.16 -0.01
CA PHE A 88 -6.73 -13.58 -0.35
C PHE A 88 -7.51 -13.92 -1.62
N ASN A 89 -8.70 -13.34 -1.80
CA ASN A 89 -9.50 -13.51 -3.02
C ASN A 89 -8.76 -12.95 -4.24
N LEU A 90 -8.18 -11.75 -4.13
CA LEU A 90 -7.35 -11.15 -5.15
C LEU A 90 -6.17 -12.07 -5.50
N ARG A 91 -5.33 -12.45 -4.54
CA ARG A 91 -4.15 -13.30 -4.80
C ARG A 91 -4.52 -14.57 -5.55
N ARG A 92 -5.56 -15.28 -5.09
CA ARG A 92 -6.07 -16.49 -5.75
C ARG A 92 -6.52 -16.20 -7.18
N ALA A 93 -7.24 -15.10 -7.41
CA ALA A 93 -7.71 -14.74 -8.74
C ALA A 93 -6.56 -14.39 -9.68
N LEU A 94 -5.58 -13.59 -9.22
CA LEU A 94 -4.40 -13.20 -9.99
C LEU A 94 -3.57 -14.45 -10.38
N ASP A 95 -3.29 -15.33 -9.43
CA ASP A 95 -2.47 -16.55 -9.66
C ASP A 95 -3.10 -17.52 -10.66
N ASN A 96 -4.44 -17.54 -10.73
CA ASN A 96 -5.18 -18.41 -11.63
C ASN A 96 -5.68 -17.71 -12.89
N ALA A 97 -5.37 -16.43 -13.10
CA ALA A 97 -5.89 -15.68 -14.25
C ALA A 97 -5.54 -16.34 -15.60
N TRP A 98 -4.32 -16.88 -15.70
CA TRP A 98 -3.86 -17.58 -16.90
C TRP A 98 -4.71 -18.78 -17.31
N THR A 99 -5.43 -19.41 -16.37
CA THR A 99 -6.30 -20.56 -16.68
C THR A 99 -7.49 -20.19 -17.57
N ARG A 100 -7.84 -18.90 -17.64
CA ARG A 100 -8.90 -18.39 -18.53
C ARG A 100 -8.40 -18.12 -19.95
N TRP A 101 -7.09 -18.06 -20.14
CA TRP A 101 -6.49 -17.72 -21.42
C TRP A 101 -6.33 -18.98 -22.28
N ASN A 102 -6.84 -18.94 -23.51
CA ASN A 102 -6.60 -20.00 -24.48
C ASN A 102 -5.17 -19.90 -25.03
N LEU A 103 -4.23 -20.57 -24.37
CA LEU A 103 -2.80 -20.48 -24.65
C LEU A 103 -2.24 -21.78 -25.25
N PRO A 104 -1.31 -21.67 -26.21
CA PRO A 104 -0.43 -22.79 -26.56
C PRO A 104 0.34 -23.30 -25.33
N LEU A 105 0.71 -24.59 -25.33
CA LEU A 105 1.36 -25.22 -24.18
C LEU A 105 2.70 -24.57 -23.82
N GLU A 106 3.43 -24.07 -24.82
CA GLU A 106 4.70 -23.35 -24.64
C GLU A 106 4.54 -22.02 -23.88
N TRP A 107 3.34 -21.41 -23.93
CA TRP A 107 3.06 -20.14 -23.28
C TRP A 107 2.67 -20.28 -21.81
N VAL A 108 2.25 -21.47 -21.37
CA VAL A 108 1.72 -21.71 -20.02
C VAL A 108 2.72 -21.31 -18.92
N PRO A 109 4.02 -21.72 -18.96
CA PRO A 109 4.96 -21.34 -17.91
C PRO A 109 5.19 -19.83 -17.82
N ARG A 110 5.27 -19.14 -18.98
CA ARG A 110 5.47 -17.68 -19.04
C ARG A 110 4.25 -16.94 -18.51
N ALA A 111 3.04 -17.39 -18.87
CA ALA A 111 1.78 -16.83 -18.36
C ALA A 111 1.63 -17.00 -16.84
N GLN A 112 1.93 -18.21 -16.32
CA GLN A 112 1.93 -18.47 -14.88
C GLN A 112 2.90 -17.55 -14.13
N GLN A 113 4.12 -17.39 -14.66
CA GLN A 113 5.10 -16.49 -14.05
C GLN A 113 4.65 -15.03 -14.11
N TRP A 114 4.09 -14.59 -15.24
CA TRP A 114 3.54 -13.24 -15.39
C TRP A 114 2.46 -12.96 -14.35
N CYS A 115 1.50 -13.88 -14.16
CA CYS A 115 0.47 -13.81 -13.12
C CYS A 115 1.04 -13.72 -11.70
N ARG A 116 2.03 -14.58 -11.38
CA ARG A 116 2.68 -14.61 -10.06
C ARG A 116 3.46 -13.33 -9.75
N ASN A 117 3.99 -12.67 -10.78
CA ASN A 117 4.75 -11.43 -10.62
C ASN A 117 3.87 -10.22 -10.27
N VAL A 118 2.56 -10.28 -10.51
CA VAL A 118 1.63 -9.19 -10.18
C VAL A 118 1.52 -9.07 -8.66
N ARG A 119 1.97 -7.93 -8.12
CA ARG A 119 1.94 -7.63 -6.67
C ARG A 119 0.59 -7.08 -6.23
N ILE A 120 0.32 -7.13 -4.92
CA ILE A 120 -0.84 -6.52 -4.28
C ILE A 120 -0.37 -5.37 -3.39
N VAL A 121 -0.79 -4.15 -3.74
CA VAL A 121 -0.51 -2.91 -3.01
C VAL A 121 -1.73 -2.53 -2.19
N VAL A 122 -1.74 -2.77 -0.88
CA VAL A 122 -2.90 -2.49 -0.04
C VAL A 122 -2.86 -1.06 0.50
N THR A 123 -3.96 -0.33 0.34
CA THR A 123 -4.13 1.02 0.89
C THR A 123 -5.48 1.13 1.63
N GLY A 124 -5.78 2.30 2.22
CA GLY A 124 -7.02 2.51 2.95
C GLY A 124 -6.91 2.23 4.46
N GLY A 125 -6.56 3.28 5.22
CA GLY A 125 -6.59 3.27 6.69
C GLY A 125 -5.61 2.31 7.35
N PHE A 126 -4.47 2.01 6.72
CA PHE A 126 -3.43 1.21 7.35
C PHE A 126 -2.68 2.00 8.43
N ASP A 127 -2.46 1.33 9.55
CA ASP A 127 -1.62 1.73 10.68
C ASP A 127 -0.80 0.52 11.15
N ALA A 128 0.03 0.70 12.17
CA ALA A 128 0.88 -0.38 12.69
C ALA A 128 0.07 -1.58 13.24
N ALA A 129 -1.16 -1.39 13.73
CA ALA A 129 -1.99 -2.48 14.22
C ALA A 129 -2.60 -3.29 13.07
N LYS A 130 -3.14 -2.62 12.05
CA LYS A 130 -3.70 -3.25 10.85
C LYS A 130 -2.64 -4.00 10.04
N ILE A 131 -1.42 -3.44 9.91
CA ILE A 131 -0.30 -4.12 9.24
C ILE A 131 0.06 -5.40 10.00
N ARG A 132 0.27 -5.35 11.32
CA ARG A 132 0.55 -6.54 12.13
C ARG A 132 -0.53 -7.61 11.98
N HIS A 133 -1.80 -7.21 12.00
CA HIS A 133 -2.91 -8.14 11.80
C HIS A 133 -2.85 -8.84 10.42
N PHE A 134 -2.46 -8.12 9.37
CA PHE A 134 -2.27 -8.72 8.04
C PHE A 134 -1.09 -9.70 8.03
N GLU A 135 0.03 -9.33 8.63
CA GLU A 135 1.23 -10.16 8.71
C GLU A 135 1.01 -11.43 9.54
N ASP A 136 0.36 -11.31 10.71
CA ASP A 136 0.03 -12.44 11.60
C ASP A 136 -0.88 -13.47 10.92
N LEU A 137 -1.77 -13.01 10.02
CA LEU A 137 -2.65 -13.86 9.24
C LEU A 137 -2.01 -14.39 7.93
N GLY A 138 -0.78 -14.00 7.61
CA GLY A 138 -0.11 -14.38 6.37
C GLY A 138 -0.83 -13.84 5.12
N VAL A 139 -1.43 -12.65 5.22
CA VAL A 139 -2.13 -12.03 4.08
C VAL A 139 -1.12 -11.71 2.98
N PRO A 140 -1.38 -12.09 1.71
CA PRO A 140 -0.44 -11.91 0.61
C PRO A 140 -0.44 -10.47 0.08
N ALA A 141 -0.19 -9.51 0.95
CA ALA A 141 0.05 -8.11 0.60
C ALA A 141 1.56 -7.89 0.43
N ASP A 142 1.97 -7.30 -0.70
CA ASP A 142 3.38 -7.07 -1.01
C ASP A 142 3.85 -5.68 -0.56
N ILE A 143 2.95 -4.69 -0.60
CA ILE A 143 3.26 -3.28 -0.33
C ILE A 143 2.10 -2.66 0.45
N TYR A 144 2.41 -1.94 1.53
CA TYR A 144 1.44 -1.20 2.34
C TYR A 144 1.55 0.30 2.06
N GLY A 145 0.45 0.92 1.62
CA GLY A 145 0.34 2.37 1.58
C GLY A 145 -0.21 2.90 2.90
N VAL A 146 0.59 3.70 3.59
CA VAL A 146 0.29 4.28 4.90
C VAL A 146 0.18 5.80 4.74
N GLY A 147 -0.91 6.38 5.23
CA GLY A 147 -1.23 7.80 5.06
C GLY A 147 -1.50 8.47 6.41
N SER A 148 -2.79 8.66 6.71
CA SER A 148 -3.26 9.46 7.86
C SER A 148 -2.64 9.07 9.21
N SER A 149 -2.29 7.80 9.42
CA SER A 149 -1.65 7.33 10.66
C SER A 149 -0.26 7.93 10.88
N LEU A 150 0.48 8.30 9.82
CA LEU A 150 1.78 8.96 9.93
C LEU A 150 1.68 10.45 10.29
N PHE A 151 0.54 11.07 10.00
CA PHE A 151 0.27 12.49 10.28
C PHE A 151 -0.62 12.70 11.50
N SER A 152 -0.93 11.63 12.23
CA SER A 152 -1.71 11.72 13.46
C SER A 152 -0.94 12.50 14.51
N ASN A 153 -1.61 13.43 15.19
CA ASN A 153 -1.11 14.14 16.36
C ASN A 153 -2.17 14.03 17.46
N SER A 154 -2.01 13.07 18.38
CA SER A 154 -3.00 12.75 19.41
C SER A 154 -2.35 12.11 20.63
N ASP A 155 -2.73 12.58 21.83
CA ASP A 155 -2.33 11.96 23.10
C ASP A 155 -2.88 10.54 23.24
N GLU A 156 -4.15 10.34 22.88
CA GLU A 156 -4.83 9.03 22.99
C GLU A 156 -4.17 7.98 22.09
N ALA A 157 -3.69 8.39 20.92
CA ALA A 157 -3.00 7.52 19.97
C ALA A 157 -1.49 7.39 20.24
N GLY A 158 -0.94 8.13 21.20
CA GLY A 158 0.50 8.15 21.48
C GLY A 158 1.34 8.77 20.35
N THR A 159 0.74 9.60 19.50
CA THR A 159 1.39 10.26 18.36
C THR A 159 1.62 11.74 18.61
N ASN A 160 1.34 12.23 19.82
CA ASN A 160 1.48 13.64 20.15
C ASN A 160 2.92 14.15 19.93
N ASN A 161 3.06 15.18 19.10
CA ASN A 161 4.32 15.85 18.81
C ASN A 161 4.29 17.36 19.11
N ASP A 162 3.36 17.80 19.96
CA ASP A 162 3.22 19.16 20.46
C ASP A 162 4.31 19.48 21.49
N PHE A 163 5.45 19.96 20.99
CA PHE A 163 6.50 20.51 21.83
C PHE A 163 6.26 21.98 22.12
N THR A 164 6.49 22.39 23.37
CA THR A 164 6.42 23.78 23.81
C THR A 164 7.79 24.25 24.28
N ALA A 165 8.18 25.47 23.90
CA ALA A 165 9.38 26.12 24.38
C ALA A 165 9.01 27.14 25.47
N ASP A 166 9.67 27.04 26.62
CA ASP A 166 9.49 27.94 27.76
C ASP A 166 10.85 28.46 28.23
N ILE A 167 10.88 29.69 28.73
CA ILE A 167 12.06 30.17 29.48
C ILE A 167 12.13 29.36 30.78
N VAL A 168 13.30 28.76 31.01
CA VAL A 168 13.58 27.97 32.22
C VAL A 168 14.81 28.45 32.99
N ARG A 169 15.69 29.21 32.34
CA ARG A 169 16.88 29.85 32.91
C ARG A 169 17.13 31.19 32.25
N VAL A 170 17.68 32.13 33.02
CA VAL A 170 18.19 33.41 32.53
C VAL A 170 19.64 33.60 32.96
N LYS A 171 20.45 34.24 32.11
CA LYS A 171 21.86 34.51 32.41
C LYS A 171 22.03 35.96 32.85
N VAL A 172 22.49 36.18 34.08
CA VAL A 172 22.71 37.52 34.66
C VAL A 172 24.12 37.58 35.22
N GLY A 173 24.91 38.59 34.85
CA GLY A 173 26.29 38.74 35.34
C GLY A 173 27.24 37.58 35.01
N GLY A 174 26.93 36.74 34.03
CA GLY A 174 27.72 35.56 33.67
C GLY A 174 27.23 34.25 34.31
N GLU A 175 26.34 34.32 35.29
CA GLU A 175 25.77 33.17 36.00
C GLU A 175 24.37 32.84 35.50
N TRP A 176 24.02 31.55 35.52
CA TRP A 176 22.69 31.08 35.16
C TRP A 176 21.80 30.99 36.40
N TYR A 177 20.60 31.54 36.32
CA TYR A 177 19.58 31.47 37.36
C TYR A 177 18.36 30.73 36.83
N ASP A 178 17.83 29.79 37.62
CA ASP A 178 16.58 29.10 37.30
C ASP A 178 15.41 30.10 37.39
N LEU A 179 14.64 30.20 36.31
CA LEU A 179 13.47 31.06 36.22
C LEU A 179 12.49 30.42 35.23
N SER A 180 11.48 29.76 35.76
CA SER A 180 10.49 29.02 34.97
C SER A 180 9.08 29.23 35.52
N LYS A 181 8.07 29.08 34.65
CA LYS A 181 6.68 28.91 35.11
C LYS A 181 6.56 27.58 35.87
N VAL A 182 5.68 27.53 36.86
CA VAL A 182 5.45 26.33 37.68
C VAL A 182 5.20 25.10 36.78
N GLY A 183 5.87 23.99 37.08
CA GLY A 183 5.80 22.75 36.30
C GLY A 183 6.78 22.66 35.13
N ARG A 184 7.58 23.71 34.87
CA ARG A 184 8.68 23.66 33.89
C ARG A 184 10.03 23.74 34.58
N ARG A 185 11.02 23.07 33.99
CA ARG A 185 12.40 23.05 34.47
C ARG A 185 13.35 22.89 33.28
N PRO A 186 14.63 23.25 33.45
CA PRO A 186 15.68 22.86 32.53
C PRO A 186 15.64 21.35 32.32
N CYS A 187 15.65 20.94 31.06
CA CYS A 187 15.62 19.54 30.67
C CYS A 187 16.81 19.30 29.74
N ASP A 188 17.62 18.30 30.05
CA ASP A 188 18.71 17.84 29.20
C ASP A 188 18.19 16.65 28.39
N ASN A 189 18.32 16.72 27.07
CA ASN A 189 18.03 15.61 26.18
C ASN A 189 19.30 15.28 25.38
N PRO A 190 19.89 14.09 25.55
CA PRO A 190 21.14 13.72 24.88
C PRO A 190 21.03 13.67 23.35
N ASP A 191 19.81 13.55 22.81
CA ASP A 191 19.55 13.53 21.37
C ASP A 191 19.42 14.94 20.76
N LEU A 192 19.33 15.99 21.59
CA LEU A 192 19.27 17.37 21.12
C LEU A 192 20.66 17.95 20.91
N VAL A 193 20.93 18.41 19.69
CA VAL A 193 22.15 19.13 19.34
C VAL A 193 21.86 20.62 19.16
N ARG A 194 22.85 21.45 19.48
CA ARG A 194 22.76 22.89 19.20
C ARG A 194 22.80 23.10 17.70
N ILE A 195 21.71 23.64 17.14
CA ILE A 195 21.69 24.10 15.74
C ILE A 195 22.50 25.40 15.67
N GLN A 196 23.48 25.45 14.75
CA GLN A 196 24.30 26.64 14.47
C GLN A 196 23.62 27.55 13.45
#